data_AF-A0A6I4URQ2-F1
#
_entry.id   AF-A0A6I4URQ2-F1
#
_cell.length_a   1.000
_cell.length_b   1.000
_cell.length_c   1.000
_cell.angle_alpha   90.00
_cell.angle_beta   90.00
_cell.angle_gamma   90.00
#
_symmetry.space_group_name_H-M   'P 1'
#
loop_
_entity.id
_entity.type
_entity.pdbx_description
1 polymer ?
#
loop_
_entity_poly.entity_id
_entity_poly.type
_entity_poly.pdbx_seq_one_letter_code
_entity_poly.pdbx_strand_id
1 'polypeptide(L)'
;MVDRNPVAGGPGGGPGTLEPAPGGERDWLRFRDDPAPDEPAVTLDAFLDQSNAGSVRLEAGDDVRRLGPVLDRLRLVEVDFPRFRDGRGFSSARVLREMGYTGEIKATGDVLVDLIYFMRRCGFDSFAPNVPFNREDVNAAMSRYPYVYQPAADDAVPIWKLRHPDLANG
;
A
#
# COMPACT_ATOMS: atom_id res chain seq x y z
N MET A 1 43.79 1.47 -54.36
CA MET A 1 43.39 0.81 -53.10
C MET A 1 42.76 1.88 -52.22
N VAL A 2 41.54 2.25 -52.58
CA VAL A 2 40.73 3.27 -51.90
C VAL A 2 39.58 2.50 -51.31
N ASP A 3 39.40 2.58 -50.00
CA ASP A 3 38.06 2.53 -49.46
C ASP A 3 37.93 3.46 -48.27
N ARG A 4 37.10 4.48 -48.46
CA ARG A 4 36.62 5.38 -47.41
C ARG A 4 35.38 4.71 -46.85
N ASN A 5 35.46 4.20 -45.63
CA ASN A 5 34.27 3.64 -44.98
C ASN A 5 33.31 4.78 -44.55
N PRO A 6 32.00 4.72 -44.83
CA PRO A 6 31.06 5.78 -44.46
C PRO A 6 30.66 5.69 -42.98
N VAL A 7 30.42 6.86 -42.38
CA VAL A 7 29.83 7.01 -41.05
C VAL A 7 28.32 6.79 -41.18
N ALA A 8 27.80 5.68 -40.66
CA ALA A 8 26.36 5.45 -40.53
C ALA A 8 25.86 5.99 -39.18
N GLY A 9 24.91 6.93 -39.23
CA GLY A 9 24.24 7.49 -38.06
C GLY A 9 23.42 6.44 -37.32
N GLY A 10 23.56 6.40 -35.99
CA GLY A 10 22.70 5.60 -35.12
C GLY A 10 21.35 6.32 -34.89
N PRO A 11 20.22 5.60 -34.90
CA PRO A 11 18.95 6.19 -34.47
C PRO A 11 18.97 6.35 -32.95
N GLY A 12 18.74 7.57 -32.48
CA GLY A 12 18.55 7.88 -31.07
C GLY A 12 17.27 7.21 -30.56
N GLY A 13 17.43 6.26 -29.63
CA GLY A 13 16.33 5.73 -28.84
C GLY A 13 16.03 6.69 -27.68
N GLY A 14 14.93 7.43 -27.76
CA GLY A 14 14.33 8.08 -26.60
C GLY A 14 13.85 7.03 -25.58
N PRO A 15 13.53 7.42 -24.33
CA PRO A 15 13.07 6.47 -23.32
C PRO A 15 11.75 5.86 -23.79
N GLY A 16 11.81 4.59 -24.18
CA GLY A 16 10.63 3.82 -24.56
C GLY A 16 9.71 3.70 -23.35
N THR A 17 8.53 4.31 -23.44
CA THR A 17 7.40 3.96 -22.59
C THR A 17 7.11 2.49 -22.87
N LEU A 18 7.46 1.62 -21.93
CA LEU A 18 7.13 0.20 -22.02
C LEU A 18 5.59 0.10 -21.88
N GLU A 19 4.91 -0.12 -23.00
CA GLU A 19 3.50 -0.51 -22.98
C GLU A 19 3.38 -1.78 -22.11
N PRO A 20 2.49 -1.81 -21.10
CA PRO A 20 2.32 -3.01 -20.30
C PRO A 20 1.81 -4.15 -21.18
N ALA A 21 2.43 -5.32 -21.05
CA ALA A 21 2.07 -6.50 -21.83
C ALA A 21 0.59 -6.88 -21.61
N PRO A 22 -0.17 -7.20 -22.68
CA PRO A 22 -1.55 -7.62 -22.52
C PRO A 22 -1.61 -9.07 -22.00
N GLY A 23 -2.36 -9.30 -20.92
CA GLY A 23 -2.79 -10.65 -20.52
C GLY A 23 -2.35 -11.18 -19.15
N GLY A 24 -1.83 -10.34 -18.25
CA GLY A 24 -1.72 -10.69 -16.82
C GLY A 24 -3.02 -10.36 -16.09
N GLU A 25 -3.52 -11.28 -15.26
CA GLU A 25 -4.53 -10.98 -14.24
C GLU A 25 -4.04 -9.73 -13.48
N ARG A 26 -4.86 -8.68 -13.39
CA ARG A 26 -4.52 -7.46 -12.66
C ARG A 26 -4.62 -7.77 -11.18
N ASP A 27 -3.70 -8.59 -10.71
CA ASP A 27 -3.72 -9.19 -9.40
C ASP A 27 -3.38 -8.07 -8.41
N TRP A 28 -4.43 -7.41 -7.92
CA TRP A 28 -4.30 -6.47 -6.82
C TRP A 28 -3.69 -7.23 -5.65
N LEU A 29 -2.56 -6.72 -5.17
CA LEU A 29 -1.86 -7.38 -4.07
C LEU A 29 -2.71 -7.23 -2.81
N ARG A 30 -3.36 -8.32 -2.38
CA ARG A 30 -4.26 -8.36 -1.23
C ARG A 30 -3.84 -9.47 -0.29
N PHE A 31 -3.66 -9.13 0.98
CA PHE A 31 -3.20 -10.01 2.05
C PHE A 31 -4.34 -10.41 3.00
N ARG A 32 -5.53 -10.62 2.44
CA ARG A 32 -6.72 -11.04 3.16
C ARG A 32 -7.45 -12.13 2.38
N ASP A 33 -8.14 -13.01 3.10
CA ASP A 33 -8.85 -14.17 2.54
C ASP A 33 -10.38 -14.00 2.54
N ASP A 34 -10.90 -12.93 3.15
CA ASP A 34 -12.33 -12.59 3.11
C ASP A 34 -12.73 -12.00 1.75
N PRO A 35 -14.02 -11.99 1.38
CA PRO A 35 -14.46 -11.38 0.12
C PRO A 35 -14.09 -9.90 0.04
N ALA A 36 -13.55 -9.47 -1.10
CA ALA A 36 -13.25 -8.06 -1.34
C ALA A 36 -14.56 -7.24 -1.41
N PRO A 37 -14.60 -6.02 -0.86
CA PRO A 37 -15.75 -5.13 -1.04
C PRO A 37 -15.89 -4.72 -2.52
N ASP A 38 -17.06 -4.98 -3.11
CA ASP A 38 -17.35 -4.70 -4.53
C ASP A 38 -17.85 -3.26 -4.78
N GLU A 39 -18.17 -2.52 -3.72
CA GLU A 39 -18.73 -1.18 -3.81
C GLU A 39 -17.65 -0.10 -3.93
N PRO A 40 -17.87 0.95 -4.75
CA PRO A 40 -16.90 2.02 -4.89
C PRO A 40 -16.73 2.81 -3.60
N ALA A 41 -15.50 3.20 -3.30
CA ALA A 41 -15.21 4.15 -2.23
C ALA A 41 -15.69 5.55 -2.60
N VAL A 42 -16.35 6.24 -1.66
CA VAL A 42 -16.74 7.66 -1.79
C VAL A 42 -15.79 8.53 -0.96
N THR A 43 -15.79 9.85 -1.18
CA THR A 43 -14.96 10.77 -0.37
C THR A 43 -15.35 10.73 1.11
N LEU A 44 -14.45 11.16 2.01
CA LEU A 44 -14.73 11.20 3.44
C LEU A 44 -16.01 12.00 3.78
N ASP A 45 -16.17 13.18 3.20
CA ASP A 45 -17.36 14.01 3.46
C ASP A 45 -18.64 13.33 2.95
N ALA A 46 -18.64 12.80 1.73
CA ALA A 46 -19.79 12.07 1.19
C ALA A 46 -20.11 10.82 2.02
N PHE A 47 -19.09 10.10 2.48
CA PHE A 47 -19.28 8.95 3.37
C PHE A 47 -19.97 9.36 4.66
N LEU A 48 -19.59 10.49 5.26
CA LEU A 48 -20.18 10.96 6.53
C LEU A 48 -21.60 11.50 6.36
N ASP A 49 -21.92 12.05 5.18
CA ASP A 49 -23.25 12.58 4.87
C ASP A 49 -24.28 11.48 4.51
N GLN A 50 -23.83 10.31 4.06
CA GLN A 50 -24.71 9.21 3.62
C GLN A 50 -24.51 7.91 4.40
N SER A 51 -25.60 7.18 4.67
CA SER A 51 -25.58 5.95 5.47
C SER A 51 -25.39 4.66 4.66
N ASN A 52 -25.52 4.71 3.33
CA ASN A 52 -25.54 3.54 2.45
C ASN A 52 -24.20 3.18 1.82
N ALA A 53 -23.14 3.97 2.04
CA ALA A 53 -21.79 3.60 1.63
C ALA A 53 -21.11 2.75 2.72
N GLY A 54 -20.46 1.66 2.32
CA GLY A 54 -19.57 0.87 3.17
C GLY A 54 -18.07 1.10 2.87
N SER A 55 -17.73 1.90 1.86
CA SER A 55 -16.35 2.16 1.46
C SER A 55 -16.06 3.66 1.40
N VAL A 56 -14.92 4.07 1.94
CA VAL A 56 -14.47 5.47 1.97
C VAL A 56 -13.06 5.61 1.41
N ARG A 57 -12.79 6.70 0.70
CA ARG A 57 -11.46 7.11 0.28
C ARG A 57 -11.02 8.32 1.10
N LEU A 58 -9.86 8.19 1.73
CA LEU A 58 -9.16 9.26 2.42
C LEU A 58 -8.18 9.91 1.44
N GLU A 59 -8.36 11.20 1.22
CA GLU A 59 -7.46 12.03 0.43
C GLU A 59 -6.35 12.61 1.32
N ALA A 60 -5.32 13.13 0.64
CA ALA A 60 -4.18 13.74 1.30
C ALA A 60 -4.60 14.98 2.11
N GLY A 61 -4.70 14.85 3.44
CA GLY A 61 -5.08 15.93 4.35
C GLY A 61 -6.36 15.65 5.14
N ASP A 62 -7.10 14.60 4.80
CA ASP A 62 -8.25 14.16 5.57
C ASP A 62 -7.87 13.76 7.00
N ASP A 63 -8.71 14.14 7.97
CA ASP A 63 -8.59 13.66 9.35
C ASP A 63 -9.34 12.34 9.52
N VAL A 64 -8.59 11.25 9.46
CA VAL A 64 -9.09 9.87 9.64
C VAL A 64 -9.88 9.66 10.93
N ARG A 65 -9.64 10.46 11.97
CA ARG A 65 -10.32 10.34 13.27
C ARG A 65 -11.82 10.61 13.16
N ARG A 66 -12.26 11.32 12.12
CA ARG A 66 -13.67 11.56 11.82
C ARG A 66 -14.45 10.26 11.56
N LEU A 67 -13.78 9.17 11.20
CA LEU A 67 -14.40 7.86 11.00
C LEU A 67 -14.71 7.12 12.30
N GLY A 68 -14.16 7.54 13.45
CA GLY A 68 -14.32 6.86 14.74
C GLY A 68 -15.77 6.50 15.12
N PRO A 69 -16.74 7.42 15.02
CA PRO A 69 -18.14 7.13 15.35
C PRO A 69 -18.86 6.17 14.39
N VAL A 70 -18.25 5.82 13.25
CA VAL A 70 -18.91 5.07 12.16
C VAL A 70 -18.08 3.87 11.67
N LEU A 71 -17.12 3.39 12.47
CA LEU A 71 -16.25 2.27 12.10
C LEU A 71 -17.02 0.98 11.81
N ASP A 72 -18.12 0.71 12.52
CA ASP A 72 -18.86 -0.55 12.44
C ASP A 72 -19.52 -0.80 11.07
N ARG A 73 -19.73 0.25 10.26
CA ARG A 73 -20.28 0.11 8.90
C ARG A 73 -19.21 0.16 7.81
N LEU A 74 -17.96 0.48 8.16
CA LEU A 74 -16.86 0.52 7.19
C LEU A 74 -16.42 -0.90 6.84
N ARG A 75 -16.40 -1.19 5.55
CA ARG A 75 -15.85 -2.42 4.97
C ARG A 75 -14.47 -2.18 4.37
N LEU A 76 -14.28 -1.02 3.74
CA LEU A 76 -13.04 -0.63 3.09
C LEU A 76 -12.69 0.83 3.38
N VAL A 77 -11.43 1.07 3.71
CA VAL A 77 -10.81 2.41 3.67
C VAL A 77 -9.72 2.39 2.62
N GLU A 78 -9.92 3.14 1.54
CA GLU A 78 -8.87 3.47 0.59
C GLU A 78 -8.09 4.68 1.11
N VAL A 79 -6.76 4.59 1.13
CA VAL A 79 -5.88 5.70 1.48
C VAL A 79 -5.13 6.09 0.21
N ASP A 80 -5.39 7.29 -0.28
CA ASP A 80 -4.79 7.77 -1.51
C ASP A 80 -3.38 8.33 -1.28
N PHE A 81 -2.44 7.89 -2.12
CA PHE A 81 -1.08 8.38 -2.17
C PHE A 81 -0.90 9.14 -3.50
N PRO A 82 -1.24 10.44 -3.58
CA PRO A 82 -1.13 11.19 -4.83
C PRO A 82 0.33 11.36 -5.27
N ARG A 83 1.29 11.26 -4.33
CA ARG A 83 2.74 11.20 -4.57
C ARG A 83 3.40 10.29 -3.54
N PHE A 84 4.42 9.56 -3.94
CA PHE A 84 5.14 8.60 -3.08
C PHE A 84 5.75 9.21 -1.81
N ARG A 85 5.96 10.53 -1.77
CA ARG A 85 6.54 11.26 -0.62
C ARG A 85 5.50 11.67 0.42
N ASP A 86 4.23 11.35 0.21
CA ASP A 86 3.18 11.66 1.18
C ASP A 86 3.12 10.59 2.28
N GLY A 87 3.76 10.86 3.41
CA GLY A 87 3.78 9.95 4.56
C GLY A 87 2.48 9.90 5.38
N ARG A 88 1.51 10.82 5.16
CA ARG A 88 0.32 10.92 6.03
C ARG A 88 -0.57 9.66 5.97
N GLY A 89 -0.53 8.93 4.86
CA GLY A 89 -1.28 7.68 4.71
C GLY A 89 -0.84 6.58 5.70
N PHE A 90 0.45 6.53 6.07
CA PHE A 90 0.95 5.58 7.09
C PHE A 90 0.32 5.85 8.45
N SER A 91 0.28 7.11 8.86
CA SER A 91 -0.36 7.52 10.12
C SER A 91 -1.86 7.24 10.09
N SER A 92 -2.51 7.43 8.94
CA SER A 92 -3.95 7.18 8.81
C SER A 92 -4.29 5.70 9.02
N ALA A 93 -3.55 4.80 8.38
CA ALA A 93 -3.70 3.36 8.59
C ALA A 93 -3.45 2.95 10.05
N ARG A 94 -2.39 3.50 10.65
CA ARG A 94 -2.07 3.21 12.06
C ARG A 94 -3.17 3.66 13.01
N VAL A 95 -3.68 4.87 12.83
CA VAL A 95 -4.77 5.43 13.65
C VAL A 95 -6.05 4.61 13.50
N LEU A 96 -6.39 4.14 12.28
CA LEU A 96 -7.53 3.23 12.08
C LEU A 96 -7.41 1.97 12.92
N ARG A 97 -6.24 1.32 12.90
CA ARG A 97 -5.99 0.12 13.72
C ARG A 97 -6.04 0.42 15.22
N GLU A 98 -5.53 1.56 15.66
CA GLU A 98 -5.63 1.99 17.07
C GLU A 98 -7.05 2.29 17.52
N MET A 99 -7.91 2.78 16.61
CA MET A 99 -9.35 2.95 16.87
C MET A 99 -10.13 1.62 16.80
N GLY A 100 -9.48 0.49 16.50
CA GLY A 100 -10.11 -0.83 16.47
C GLY A 100 -10.72 -1.21 15.11
N TYR A 101 -10.42 -0.48 14.03
CA TYR A 101 -10.91 -0.84 12.69
C TYR A 101 -10.27 -2.15 12.21
N THR A 102 -11.09 -3.16 11.92
CA THR A 102 -10.69 -4.51 11.47
C THR A 102 -10.93 -4.76 9.98
N GLY A 103 -11.68 -3.87 9.33
CA GLY A 103 -11.94 -3.93 7.89
C GLY A 103 -10.69 -3.70 7.05
N GLU A 104 -10.87 -3.73 5.73
CA GLU A 104 -9.77 -3.63 4.78
C GLU A 104 -9.23 -2.19 4.72
N ILE A 105 -7.90 -2.04 4.77
CA ILE A 105 -7.21 -0.77 4.48
C ILE A 105 -6.40 -0.95 3.20
N LYS A 106 -6.77 -0.24 2.13
CA LYS A 106 -6.15 -0.34 0.81
C LYS A 106 -5.32 0.89 0.49
N ALA A 107 -4.07 0.72 0.07
CA ALA A 107 -3.26 1.80 -0.46
C ALA A 107 -3.52 1.97 -1.96
N THR A 108 -3.82 3.19 -2.42
CA THR A 108 -4.05 3.51 -3.84
C THR A 108 -3.09 4.59 -4.32
N GLY A 109 -2.81 4.63 -5.62
CA GLY A 109 -2.04 5.72 -6.24
C GLY A 109 -0.54 5.42 -6.39
N ASP A 110 0.31 6.39 -6.08
CA ASP A 110 1.77 6.33 -6.24
C ASP A 110 2.43 5.56 -5.08
N VAL A 111 2.14 4.26 -5.02
CA VAL A 111 2.64 3.33 -4.00
C VAL A 111 3.86 2.60 -4.53
N LEU A 112 4.97 2.65 -3.78
CA LEU A 112 6.23 2.00 -4.15
C LEU A 112 6.36 0.61 -3.52
N VAL A 113 6.87 -0.34 -4.30
CA VAL A 113 7.12 -1.72 -3.85
C VAL A 113 8.02 -1.78 -2.61
N ASP A 114 9.03 -0.91 -2.52
CA ASP A 114 9.95 -0.86 -1.37
C ASP A 114 9.27 -0.48 -0.05
N LEU A 115 8.08 0.14 -0.11
CA LEU A 115 7.35 0.62 1.06
C LEU A 115 6.32 -0.40 1.57
N ILE A 116 5.96 -1.43 0.79
CA ILE A 116 4.86 -2.34 1.13
C ILE A 116 5.07 -3.04 2.47
N TYR A 117 6.31 -3.44 2.78
CA TYR A 117 6.65 -4.06 4.06
C TYR A 117 6.26 -3.12 5.21
N PHE A 118 6.68 -1.87 5.16
CA PHE A 118 6.37 -0.87 6.19
C PHE A 118 4.88 -0.51 6.23
N MET A 119 4.21 -0.47 5.07
CA MET A 119 2.76 -0.24 4.99
C MET A 119 1.98 -1.37 5.68
N ARG A 120 2.38 -2.63 5.46
CA ARG A 120 1.82 -3.79 6.19
C ARG A 120 1.96 -3.61 7.69
N ARG A 121 3.14 -3.18 8.18
CA ARG A 121 3.36 -2.90 9.60
C ARG A 121 2.46 -1.79 10.15
N CYS A 122 2.12 -0.79 9.34
CA CYS A 122 1.17 0.25 9.73
C CYS A 122 -0.29 -0.20 9.71
N GLY A 123 -0.61 -1.33 9.06
CA GLY A 123 -1.93 -1.93 9.05
C GLY A 123 -2.59 -2.01 7.67
N PHE A 124 -1.89 -1.72 6.57
CA PHE A 124 -2.41 -1.90 5.23
C PHE A 124 -2.63 -3.38 4.89
N ASP A 125 -3.71 -3.67 4.16
CA ASP A 125 -4.14 -5.02 3.79
C ASP A 125 -4.02 -5.30 2.30
N SER A 126 -4.22 -4.28 1.47
CA SER A 126 -4.21 -4.42 0.03
C SER A 126 -3.65 -3.19 -0.67
N PHE A 127 -3.26 -3.38 -1.93
CA PHE A 127 -2.53 -2.38 -2.71
C PHE A 127 -3.04 -2.35 -4.14
N ALA A 128 -3.42 -1.15 -4.59
CA ALA A 128 -3.79 -0.84 -5.96
C ALA A 128 -2.92 0.32 -6.48
N PRO A 129 -1.61 0.07 -6.73
CA PRO A 129 -0.71 1.07 -7.26
C PRO A 129 -1.09 1.49 -8.70
N ASN A 130 -0.68 2.68 -9.12
CA ASN A 130 -0.83 3.17 -10.49
C ASN A 130 -0.15 2.24 -11.52
N VAL A 131 0.97 1.62 -11.12
CA VAL A 131 1.70 0.62 -11.90
C VAL A 131 1.67 -0.69 -11.13
N PRO A 132 1.16 -1.80 -11.72
CA PRO A 132 1.15 -3.11 -11.07
C PRO A 132 2.54 -3.53 -10.57
N PHE A 133 2.59 -4.15 -9.40
CA PHE A 133 3.85 -4.65 -8.86
C PHE A 133 4.35 -5.89 -9.59
N ASN A 134 5.67 -6.01 -9.70
CA ASN A 134 6.31 -7.29 -9.99
C ASN A 134 6.29 -8.15 -8.71
N ARG A 135 5.88 -9.43 -8.85
CA ARG A 135 5.74 -10.35 -7.71
C ARG A 135 7.08 -10.72 -7.06
N GLU A 136 8.16 -10.80 -7.83
CA GLU A 136 9.50 -11.06 -7.31
C GLU A 136 9.99 -9.89 -6.45
N ASP A 137 9.76 -8.65 -6.91
CA ASP A 137 10.10 -7.45 -6.15
C ASP A 137 9.28 -7.34 -4.86
N VAL A 138 7.98 -7.70 -4.90
CA VAL A 138 7.13 -7.80 -3.71
C VAL A 138 7.70 -8.81 -2.71
N ASN A 139 8.06 -9.99 -3.17
CA ASN A 139 8.63 -11.03 -2.32
C ASN A 139 9.97 -10.58 -1.72
N ALA A 140 10.81 -9.91 -2.50
CA ALA A 140 12.08 -9.36 -2.06
C ALA A 140 11.90 -8.26 -1.00
N ALA A 141 10.96 -7.34 -1.22
CA ALA A 141 10.64 -6.27 -0.28
C ALA A 141 10.08 -6.83 1.04
N MET A 142 9.16 -7.80 0.96
CA MET A 142 8.57 -8.44 2.15
C MET A 142 9.58 -9.25 2.98
N SER A 143 10.61 -9.81 2.34
CA SER A 143 11.63 -10.63 3.00
C SER A 143 12.86 -9.85 3.47
N ARG A 144 12.93 -8.55 3.15
CA ARG A 144 14.11 -7.70 3.35
C ARG A 144 14.52 -7.57 4.83
N TYR A 145 13.54 -7.53 5.73
CA TYR A 145 13.74 -7.26 7.15
C TYR A 145 13.17 -8.41 8.00
N PRO A 146 14.01 -9.40 8.38
CA PRO A 146 13.55 -10.56 9.14
C PRO A 146 13.18 -10.22 10.60
N TYR A 147 13.62 -9.06 11.10
CA TYR A 147 13.40 -8.65 12.47
C TYR A 147 13.00 -7.18 12.56
N VAL A 148 12.24 -6.87 13.59
CA VAL A 148 11.72 -5.52 13.85
C VAL A 148 12.12 -5.06 15.25
N TYR A 149 12.31 -3.76 15.42
CA TYR A 149 12.66 -3.21 16.73
C TYR A 149 11.43 -2.83 17.56
N GLN A 150 10.40 -2.29 16.91
CA GLN A 150 9.19 -1.79 17.55
C GLN A 150 7.97 -2.66 17.19
N PRO A 151 7.02 -2.86 18.11
CA PRO A 151 5.71 -3.41 17.76
C PRO A 151 4.99 -2.44 16.82
N ALA A 152 4.07 -2.95 16.00
CA ALA A 152 3.23 -2.13 15.14
C ALA A 152 1.82 -2.74 15.05
N ALA A 153 1.09 -2.50 13.96
CA ALA A 153 -0.22 -3.11 13.74
C ALA A 153 -0.14 -4.57 13.25
N ASP A 154 1.05 -5.05 12.93
CA ASP A 154 1.32 -6.43 12.54
C ASP A 154 1.67 -7.32 13.75
N ASP A 155 1.67 -8.64 13.52
CA ASP A 155 2.01 -9.64 14.55
C ASP A 155 3.52 -9.85 14.72
N ALA A 156 4.36 -8.98 14.14
CA ALA A 156 5.80 -9.13 14.18
C ALA A 156 6.33 -8.95 15.62
N VAL A 157 7.05 -9.96 16.11
CA VAL A 157 7.64 -9.92 17.45
C VAL A 157 8.91 -9.07 17.45
N PRO A 158 9.01 -8.04 18.31
CA PRO A 158 10.23 -7.25 18.41
C PRO A 158 11.47 -8.06 18.79
N ILE A 159 12.61 -7.76 18.17
CA ILE A 159 13.88 -8.49 18.33
C ILE A 159 14.37 -8.54 19.77
N TRP A 160 14.11 -7.50 20.56
CA TRP A 160 14.53 -7.47 21.96
C TRP A 160 13.80 -8.54 22.79
N LYS A 161 12.53 -8.84 22.46
CA LYS A 161 11.74 -9.90 23.10
C LYS A 161 12.26 -11.30 22.71
N LEU A 162 12.77 -11.44 21.49
CA LEU A 162 13.39 -12.68 21.01
C LEU A 162 14.78 -12.92 21.65
N ARG A 163 15.55 -11.85 21.89
CA ARG A 163 16.90 -11.93 22.48
C ARG A 163 16.89 -12.06 24.01
N HIS A 164 15.84 -11.56 24.66
CA HIS A 164 15.71 -11.51 26.11
C HIS A 164 14.31 -12.03 26.52
N PRO A 165 14.06 -13.35 26.38
CA PRO A 165 12.75 -13.93 26.67
C PRO A 165 12.34 -13.80 28.15
N ASP A 166 13.30 -13.63 29.04
CA ASP A 166 13.12 -13.37 30.47
C ASP A 166 12.51 -11.99 30.78
N LEU A 167 12.75 -10.98 29.93
CA LEU A 167 12.19 -9.64 30.07
C LEU A 167 10.77 -9.51 29.49
N ALA A 168 10.27 -10.56 28.84
CA ALA A 168 9.02 -10.52 28.07
C ALA A 168 7.74 -10.66 28.90
N ASN A 169 7.85 -11.08 30.18
CA ASN A 169 6.74 -11.44 31.07
C ASN A 169 6.67 -10.54 32.32
N GLY A 170 7.15 -9.29 32.22
CA GLY A 170 7.07 -8.29 33.29
C GLY A 170 5.66 -7.77 33.51
#